data_AF-A0A329LRV3-F1
#
_entry.id   AF-A0A329LRV3-F1
#
_cell.length_a   1.000
_cell.length_b   1.000
_cell.length_c   1.000
_cell.angle_alpha   90.00
_cell.angle_beta   90.00
_cell.angle_gamma   90.00
#
_symmetry.space_group_name_H-M   'P 1'
#
loop_
_entity.id
_entity.type
_entity.pdbx_description
1 polymer ?
#
loop_
_entity_poly.entity_id
_entity_poly.type
_entity_poly.pdbx_seq_one_letter_code
_entity_poly.pdbx_strand_id
1 'polypeptide(L)'
;DRAAALASDGGRGASRQALAVRLRRFGAEAAAQLPELLARCLADEGGEPHYRNQPGSVRTVRAWCDAIELAAMFGGLPPGFGREPLVAKLQSFQDPATGLLPDPWKLPDPQTNDPARMSDHLSRYHILAVGYALETLDASFLHPIRVIEDMTAEALYRHLDALPWETNAWSCGDWIDAYATGLYFNRKQFGSRQTPDALFGWLLLHADPYSGLWGKPTPKELWLQPVNGFYRLTRATYAQFGVPLPYPQAAIDTVLAHSRNAAFFRSNLGNACNVLDVIHPLWLCLKQTDYRRPEIEQWAEQQMERVLTSWIPGQGFSFTLEPSDAPGLQGTEMWLSILYLLADVCGLSGELGYKPKGVHRIEVPMPMIG
;
A
#
# COMPACT_ATOMS: atom_id res chain seq x y z
N ASP A 1 7.24 37.31 -23.36
CA ASP A 1 7.36 35.86 -23.11
C ASP A 1 8.51 35.43 -22.20
N ARG A 2 9.79 35.78 -22.46
CA ARG A 2 10.91 35.39 -21.56
C ARG A 2 10.80 35.91 -20.12
N ALA A 3 10.31 37.14 -19.91
CA ALA A 3 10.17 37.72 -18.57
C ALA A 3 9.03 37.09 -17.74
N ALA A 4 7.94 36.65 -18.40
CA ALA A 4 6.84 35.94 -17.75
C ALA A 4 7.25 34.51 -17.35
N ALA A 5 8.02 33.84 -18.21
CA ALA A 5 8.60 32.52 -17.91
C ALA A 5 9.59 32.57 -16.73
N LEU A 6 10.48 33.57 -16.68
CA LEU A 6 11.43 33.76 -15.57
C LEU A 6 10.74 34.14 -14.25
N ALA A 7 9.67 34.93 -14.31
CA ALA A 7 8.86 35.27 -13.13
C ALA A 7 8.04 34.07 -12.62
N SER A 8 7.48 33.25 -13.52
CA SER A 8 6.79 32.01 -13.14
C SER A 8 7.74 30.96 -12.56
N ASP A 9 8.97 30.88 -13.07
CA ASP A 9 9.98 29.94 -12.60
C ASP A 9 10.53 30.35 -11.22
N GLY A 10 10.76 31.65 -11.01
CA GLY A 10 11.13 32.20 -9.70
C GLY A 10 10.04 32.03 -8.63
N GLY A 11 8.76 32.21 -9.00
CA GLY A 11 7.62 31.98 -8.11
C GLY A 11 7.42 30.50 -7.75
N ARG A 12 7.60 29.60 -8.72
CA ARG A 12 7.52 28.16 -8.49
C ARG A 12 8.68 27.65 -7.62
N GLY A 13 9.88 28.18 -7.82
CA GLY A 13 11.05 27.89 -6.97
C GLY A 13 10.85 28.30 -5.51
N ALA A 14 10.33 29.50 -5.26
CA ALA A 14 10.02 29.98 -3.91
C ALA A 14 8.92 29.15 -3.23
N SER A 15 7.86 28.79 -3.96
CA SER A 15 6.77 27.93 -3.46
C SER A 15 7.28 26.53 -3.08
N ARG A 16 8.13 25.93 -3.92
CA ARG A 16 8.72 24.61 -3.67
C ARG A 16 9.65 24.62 -2.44
N GLN A 17 10.43 25.68 -2.25
CA GLN A 17 11.26 25.84 -1.06
C GLN A 17 10.41 25.97 0.22
N ALA A 18 9.31 26.73 0.17
CA ALA A 18 8.39 26.84 1.30
C ALA A 18 7.75 25.48 1.65
N LEU A 19 7.37 24.69 0.63
CA LEU A 19 6.84 23.34 0.83
C LEU A 19 7.90 22.41 1.46
N ALA A 20 9.15 22.44 0.98
CA ALA A 20 10.25 21.66 1.56
C ALA A 20 10.43 21.93 3.07
N VAL A 21 10.42 23.20 3.48
CA VAL A 21 10.51 23.59 4.90
C VAL A 21 9.33 23.04 5.70
N ARG A 22 8.11 23.06 5.14
CA ARG A 22 6.92 22.51 5.81
C ARG A 22 6.99 20.99 5.94
N LEU A 23 7.42 20.27 4.91
CA LEU A 23 7.61 18.82 4.95
C LEU A 23 8.64 18.43 6.02
N ARG A 24 9.77 19.16 6.09
CA ARG A 24 10.80 18.94 7.11
C ARG A 24 10.29 19.17 8.53
N ARG A 25 9.57 20.26 8.75
CA ARG A 25 8.94 20.56 10.04
C ARG A 25 7.93 19.46 10.40
N PHE A 26 7.07 19.08 9.47
CA PHE A 26 6.06 18.04 9.67
C PHE A 26 6.72 16.70 10.01
N GLY A 27 7.75 16.28 9.27
CA GLY A 27 8.47 15.04 9.53
C GLY A 27 9.07 14.97 10.93
N ALA A 28 9.70 16.07 11.39
CA ALA A 28 10.21 16.18 12.75
C ALA A 28 9.09 16.15 13.81
N GLU A 29 7.96 16.79 13.54
CA GLU A 29 6.79 16.77 14.42
C GLU A 29 6.19 15.36 14.54
N ALA A 30 5.98 14.68 13.41
CA ALA A 30 5.48 13.32 13.36
C ALA A 30 6.42 12.36 14.11
N ALA A 31 7.74 12.47 13.90
CA ALA A 31 8.73 11.67 14.61
C ALA A 31 8.66 11.88 16.13
N ALA A 32 8.52 13.13 16.59
CA ALA A 32 8.45 13.44 18.01
C ALA A 32 7.16 12.94 18.67
N GLN A 33 6.03 12.95 17.95
CA GLN A 33 4.72 12.56 18.47
C GLN A 33 4.41 11.06 18.32
N LEU A 34 5.17 10.35 17.48
CA LEU A 34 4.91 8.94 17.18
C LEU A 34 4.86 8.02 18.42
N PRO A 35 5.77 8.13 19.42
CA PRO A 35 5.70 7.27 20.60
C PRO A 35 4.39 7.41 21.39
N GLU A 36 3.90 8.65 21.54
CA GLU A 36 2.63 8.94 22.24
C GLU A 36 1.43 8.40 21.45
N LEU A 37 1.44 8.60 20.13
CA LEU A 37 0.41 8.07 19.24
C LEU A 37 0.31 6.55 19.34
N LEU A 38 1.44 5.84 19.26
CA LEU A 38 1.47 4.38 19.35
C LEU A 38 1.05 3.89 20.74
N ALA A 39 1.47 4.57 21.81
CA ALA A 39 1.07 4.24 23.18
C ALA A 39 -0.45 4.42 23.38
N ARG A 40 -1.06 5.44 22.77
CA ARG A 40 -2.53 5.64 22.78
C ARG A 40 -3.29 4.46 22.17
N CYS A 41 -2.69 3.80 21.17
CA CYS A 41 -3.25 2.65 20.48
C CYS A 41 -2.90 1.30 21.12
N LEU A 42 -2.05 1.30 22.16
CA LEU A 42 -1.76 0.12 22.98
C LEU A 42 -2.80 -0.01 24.09
N ALA A 43 -3.56 -1.10 24.06
CA ALA A 43 -4.53 -1.44 25.09
C ALA A 43 -4.04 -2.62 25.92
N ASP A 44 -4.55 -2.76 27.14
CA ASP A 44 -4.39 -3.93 27.99
C ASP A 44 -5.80 -4.42 28.37
N GLU A 45 -6.15 -5.63 27.94
CA GLU A 45 -7.36 -6.32 28.38
C GLU A 45 -6.97 -7.60 29.10
N GLY A 46 -7.27 -7.67 30.40
CA GLY A 46 -7.03 -8.88 31.19
C GLY A 46 -5.55 -9.25 31.36
N GLY A 47 -4.62 -8.30 31.25
CA GLY A 47 -3.18 -8.53 31.31
C GLY A 47 -2.55 -8.90 29.97
N GLU A 48 -3.31 -8.84 28.86
CA GLU A 48 -2.80 -9.03 27.51
C GLU A 48 -2.66 -7.70 26.78
N PRO A 49 -1.46 -7.09 26.74
CA PRO A 49 -1.22 -5.91 25.93
C PRO A 49 -1.42 -6.23 24.44
N HIS A 50 -2.03 -5.31 23.69
CA HIS A 50 -2.24 -5.44 22.25
C HIS A 50 -2.51 -4.10 21.57
N TYR A 51 -2.15 -4.00 20.29
CA TYR A 51 -2.48 -2.80 19.49
C TYR A 51 -3.91 -2.85 18.94
N ARG A 52 -4.49 -1.67 18.80
CA ARG A 52 -5.78 -1.39 18.16
C ARG A 52 -5.62 -0.25 17.17
N ASN A 53 -6.48 -0.21 16.14
CA ASN A 53 -6.43 0.90 15.19
C ASN A 53 -6.62 2.25 15.91
N GLN A 54 -7.59 2.30 16.82
CA GLN A 54 -7.89 3.46 17.66
C GLN A 54 -8.40 3.00 19.05
N PRO A 55 -8.35 3.87 20.08
CA PRO A 55 -8.95 3.58 21.38
C PRO A 55 -10.40 3.08 21.24
N GLY A 56 -10.74 2.01 21.96
CA GLY A 56 -12.08 1.41 21.94
C GLY A 56 -12.41 0.57 20.70
N SER A 57 -11.55 0.52 19.67
CA SER A 57 -11.77 -0.38 18.53
C SER A 57 -11.46 -1.84 18.85
N VAL A 58 -11.94 -2.76 18.00
CA VAL A 58 -11.73 -4.20 18.15
C VAL A 58 -10.28 -4.60 17.81
N ARG A 59 -9.87 -5.75 18.34
CA ARG A 59 -8.58 -6.38 18.01
C ARG A 59 -8.58 -6.78 16.54
N THR A 60 -7.47 -6.55 15.85
CA THR A 60 -7.23 -6.98 14.46
C THR A 60 -5.77 -7.34 14.28
N VAL A 61 -5.47 -8.24 13.34
CA VAL A 61 -4.07 -8.51 12.95
C VAL A 61 -3.42 -7.26 12.35
N ARG A 62 -4.19 -6.51 11.56
CA ARG A 62 -3.74 -5.27 10.92
C ARG A 62 -3.20 -4.24 11.92
N ALA A 63 -3.84 -4.05 13.08
CA ALA A 63 -3.36 -3.08 14.07
C ALA A 63 -1.94 -3.39 14.58
N TRP A 64 -1.56 -4.67 14.67
CA TRP A 64 -0.18 -5.04 14.98
C TRP A 64 0.78 -4.64 13.87
N CYS A 65 0.41 -4.94 12.62
CA CYS A 65 1.23 -4.64 11.45
C CYS A 65 1.41 -3.12 11.29
N ASP A 66 0.33 -2.34 11.33
CA ASP A 66 0.38 -0.89 11.20
C ASP A 66 1.24 -0.25 12.31
N ALA A 67 1.16 -0.71 13.56
CA ALA A 67 2.01 -0.21 14.66
C ALA A 67 3.50 -0.50 14.43
N ILE A 68 3.83 -1.72 13.98
CA ILE A 68 5.20 -2.15 13.69
C ILE A 68 5.76 -1.36 12.49
N GLU A 69 4.99 -1.24 11.42
CA GLU A 69 5.39 -0.54 10.20
C GLU A 69 5.59 0.96 10.46
N LEU A 70 4.68 1.60 11.21
CA LEU A 70 4.82 2.99 11.64
C LEU A 70 6.09 3.23 12.44
N ALA A 71 6.38 2.40 13.44
CA ALA A 71 7.62 2.53 14.20
C ALA A 71 8.86 2.32 13.32
N ALA A 72 8.81 1.34 12.42
CA ALA A 72 9.90 1.04 11.50
C ALA A 72 10.17 2.18 10.49
N MET A 73 9.16 2.96 10.08
CA MET A 73 9.36 4.14 9.21
C MET A 73 10.35 5.14 9.79
N PHE A 74 10.41 5.23 11.12
CA PHE A 74 11.30 6.11 11.88
C PHE A 74 12.47 5.35 12.53
N GLY A 75 12.70 4.10 12.15
CA GLY A 75 13.83 3.29 12.62
C GLY A 75 13.69 2.75 14.04
N GLY A 76 12.47 2.62 14.56
CA GLY A 76 12.19 2.15 15.91
C GLY A 76 11.29 0.91 15.98
N LEU A 77 10.94 0.54 17.22
CA LEU A 77 9.94 -0.47 17.56
C LEU A 77 8.75 0.20 18.25
N PRO A 78 7.54 -0.34 18.11
CA PRO A 78 6.40 0.23 18.81
C PRO A 78 6.49 -0.04 20.32
N PRO A 79 5.92 0.83 21.17
CA PRO A 79 6.06 0.75 22.62
C PRO A 79 5.33 -0.47 23.20
N GLY A 80 5.85 -1.01 24.30
CA GLY A 80 5.22 -2.12 25.04
C GLY A 80 5.80 -3.51 24.74
N PHE A 81 6.49 -3.68 23.60
CA PHE A 81 7.08 -4.96 23.22
C PHE A 81 8.51 -4.80 22.70
N GLY A 82 9.35 -5.79 23.02
CA GLY A 82 10.60 -6.00 22.29
C GLY A 82 10.35 -6.68 20.94
N ARG A 83 11.41 -6.81 20.14
CA ARG A 83 11.37 -7.45 18.82
C ARG A 83 10.86 -8.89 18.89
N GLU A 84 11.41 -9.72 19.77
CA GLU A 84 11.11 -11.16 19.83
C GLU A 84 9.63 -11.44 20.17
N PRO A 85 9.00 -10.78 21.16
CA PRO A 85 7.55 -10.88 21.38
C PRO A 85 6.70 -10.46 20.17
N LEU A 86 7.09 -9.40 19.45
CA LEU A 86 6.38 -8.97 18.24
C LEU A 86 6.45 -10.03 17.14
N VAL A 87 7.64 -10.59 16.89
CA VAL A 87 7.85 -11.67 15.93
C VAL A 87 7.00 -12.89 16.30
N ALA A 88 7.07 -13.34 17.57
CA ALA A 88 6.29 -14.47 18.05
C ALA A 88 4.78 -14.21 17.88
N LYS A 89 4.32 -12.98 18.15
CA LYS A 89 2.92 -12.61 17.98
C LYS A 89 2.49 -12.67 16.51
N LEU A 90 3.25 -12.06 15.60
CA LEU A 90 2.96 -12.08 14.17
C LEU A 90 2.97 -13.51 13.60
N GLN A 91 3.96 -14.33 13.98
CA GLN A 91 4.06 -15.73 13.56
C GLN A 91 2.89 -16.59 14.10
N SER A 92 2.36 -16.26 15.29
CA SER A 92 1.22 -16.97 15.89
C SER A 92 -0.08 -16.87 15.09
N PHE A 93 -0.21 -15.91 14.18
CA PHE A 93 -1.37 -15.78 13.28
C PHE A 93 -1.35 -16.74 12.10
N GLN A 94 -0.21 -17.41 11.85
CA GLN A 94 -0.07 -18.28 10.70
C GLN A 94 -0.66 -19.66 10.98
N ASP A 95 -1.56 -20.10 10.12
CA ASP A 95 -2.07 -21.47 10.12
C ASP A 95 -0.98 -22.43 9.61
N PRO A 96 -0.56 -23.45 10.38
CA PRO A 96 0.56 -24.31 10.00
C PRO A 96 0.24 -25.27 8.85
N ALA A 97 -1.04 -25.58 8.61
CA ALA A 97 -1.44 -26.52 7.56
C ALA A 97 -1.40 -25.85 6.18
N THR A 98 -1.90 -24.62 6.08
CA THR A 98 -2.06 -23.88 4.83
C THR A 98 -0.99 -22.81 4.61
N GLY A 99 -0.35 -22.36 5.69
CA GLY A 99 0.52 -21.18 5.70
C GLY A 99 -0.22 -19.84 5.63
N LEU A 100 -1.56 -19.86 5.53
CA LEU A 100 -2.39 -18.66 5.45
C LEU A 100 -2.58 -18.00 6.82
N LEU A 101 -3.17 -16.80 6.86
CA LEU A 101 -3.23 -15.94 8.05
C LEU A 101 -4.66 -15.42 8.33
N PRO A 102 -5.63 -16.31 8.62
CA PRO A 102 -6.98 -15.88 8.95
C PRO A 102 -6.98 -14.97 10.19
N ASP A 103 -7.87 -13.98 10.23
CA ASP A 103 -8.00 -13.13 11.42
C ASP A 103 -8.59 -13.96 12.59
N PRO A 104 -7.89 -14.13 13.72
CA PRO A 104 -8.39 -14.94 14.83
C PRO A 104 -9.59 -14.32 15.54
N TRP A 105 -9.84 -13.02 15.34
CA TRP A 105 -10.98 -12.29 15.90
C TRP A 105 -12.12 -12.11 14.90
N LYS A 106 -11.89 -12.43 13.62
CA LYS A 106 -12.90 -12.43 12.57
C LYS A 106 -12.65 -13.58 11.61
N LEU A 107 -12.87 -14.79 12.11
CA LEU A 107 -12.68 -16.02 11.34
C LEU A 107 -13.59 -16.04 10.10
N PRO A 108 -13.11 -16.56 8.97
CA PRO A 108 -13.93 -16.70 7.77
C PRO A 108 -15.04 -17.74 8.00
N ASP A 109 -16.16 -17.57 7.32
CA ASP A 109 -17.29 -18.51 7.39
C ASP A 109 -16.87 -19.90 6.88
N PRO A 110 -16.91 -20.96 7.71
CA PRO A 110 -16.48 -22.30 7.31
C PRO A 110 -17.24 -22.88 6.12
N GLN A 111 -18.46 -22.39 5.81
CA GLN A 111 -19.27 -22.89 4.69
C GLN A 111 -18.84 -22.32 3.34
N THR A 112 -18.26 -21.12 3.34
CA THR A 112 -17.88 -20.39 2.12
C THR A 112 -16.38 -20.22 1.96
N ASN A 113 -15.62 -20.48 3.03
CA ASN A 113 -14.17 -20.42 3.00
C ASN A 113 -13.55 -21.60 2.26
N ASP A 114 -12.76 -21.29 1.24
CA ASP A 114 -11.90 -22.19 0.50
C ASP A 114 -10.45 -21.68 0.55
N PRO A 115 -9.64 -22.19 1.50
CA PRO A 115 -8.22 -21.86 1.60
C PRO A 115 -7.42 -22.17 0.34
N ALA A 116 -7.79 -23.22 -0.42
CA ALA A 116 -7.10 -23.59 -1.66
C ALA A 116 -7.36 -22.59 -2.80
N ARG A 117 -8.33 -21.68 -2.63
CA ARG A 117 -8.60 -20.56 -3.55
C ARG A 117 -8.29 -19.21 -2.94
N MET A 118 -7.75 -19.17 -1.71
CA MET A 118 -7.57 -17.96 -0.92
C MET A 118 -8.86 -17.13 -0.87
N SER A 119 -10.03 -17.73 -0.66
CA SER A 119 -11.32 -17.01 -0.78
C SER A 119 -11.52 -15.93 0.30
N ASP A 120 -10.92 -16.10 1.48
CA ASP A 120 -11.00 -15.11 2.56
C ASP A 120 -10.13 -13.87 2.27
N HIS A 121 -10.78 -12.71 2.18
CA HIS A 121 -10.12 -11.43 1.94
C HIS A 121 -9.16 -11.03 3.06
N LEU A 122 -9.49 -11.28 4.34
CA LEU A 122 -8.61 -10.88 5.44
C LEU A 122 -7.32 -11.68 5.41
N SER A 123 -7.42 -13.00 5.26
CA SER A 123 -6.27 -13.86 5.08
C SER A 123 -5.41 -13.45 3.88
N ARG A 124 -6.01 -13.05 2.75
CA ARG A 124 -5.26 -12.52 1.60
C ARG A 124 -4.48 -11.26 2.00
N TYR A 125 -5.16 -10.31 2.65
CA TYR A 125 -4.51 -9.07 3.09
C TYR A 125 -3.39 -9.33 4.13
N HIS A 126 -3.55 -10.32 4.99
CA HIS A 126 -2.56 -10.63 6.02
C HIS A 126 -1.28 -11.28 5.49
N ILE A 127 -1.31 -11.94 4.32
CA ILE A 127 -0.08 -12.41 3.66
C ILE A 127 0.88 -11.24 3.45
N LEU A 128 0.39 -10.10 2.97
CA LEU A 128 1.22 -8.91 2.82
C LEU A 128 1.51 -8.21 4.14
N ALA A 129 0.48 -7.91 4.96
CA ALA A 129 0.66 -7.09 6.14
C ALA A 129 1.55 -7.76 7.19
N VAL A 130 1.30 -9.03 7.50
CA VAL A 130 2.12 -9.78 8.47
C VAL A 130 3.50 -10.07 7.89
N GLY A 131 3.56 -10.46 6.62
CA GLY A 131 4.84 -10.79 5.98
C GLY A 131 5.79 -9.60 5.95
N TYR A 132 5.31 -8.41 5.58
CA TYR A 132 6.17 -7.23 5.53
C TYR A 132 6.48 -6.67 6.93
N ALA A 133 5.56 -6.73 7.88
CA ALA A 133 5.87 -6.40 9.27
C ALA A 133 6.88 -7.37 9.90
N LEU A 134 6.89 -8.65 9.51
CA LEU A 134 7.97 -9.57 9.89
C LEU A 134 9.31 -9.17 9.27
N GLU A 135 9.33 -8.73 8.01
CA GLU A 135 10.57 -8.27 7.38
C GLU A 135 11.14 -7.00 8.01
N THR A 136 10.31 -6.06 8.47
CA THR A 136 10.82 -4.89 9.20
C THR A 136 11.44 -5.25 10.56
N LEU A 137 11.08 -6.43 11.08
CA LEU A 137 11.67 -7.02 12.28
C LEU A 137 12.79 -8.01 11.96
N ASP A 138 13.30 -8.09 10.73
CA ASP A 138 14.29 -9.09 10.30
C ASP A 138 13.87 -10.53 10.64
N ALA A 139 12.60 -10.85 10.43
CA ALA A 139 12.00 -12.14 10.71
C ALA A 139 11.32 -12.71 9.46
N SER A 140 10.81 -13.93 9.57
CA SER A 140 10.18 -14.67 8.47
C SER A 140 8.93 -15.39 8.95
N PHE A 141 8.09 -15.82 8.02
CA PHE A 141 7.01 -16.74 8.31
C PHE A 141 7.56 -18.06 8.87
N LEU A 142 6.71 -18.82 9.57
CA LEU A 142 7.06 -20.17 10.05
C LEU A 142 6.85 -21.23 8.96
N HIS A 143 5.88 -20.99 8.07
CA HIS A 143 5.46 -21.93 7.05
C HIS A 143 5.34 -21.25 5.68
N PRO A 144 5.61 -21.96 4.57
CA PRO A 144 5.34 -21.44 3.24
C PRO A 144 3.84 -21.33 3.01
N ILE A 145 3.41 -20.39 2.17
CA ILE A 145 2.03 -20.24 1.72
C ILE A 145 1.72 -21.38 0.74
N ARG A 146 1.08 -22.45 1.22
CA ARG A 146 0.97 -23.74 0.51
C ARG A 146 0.20 -23.64 -0.81
N VAL A 147 -0.90 -22.90 -0.81
CA VAL A 147 -1.69 -22.68 -2.03
C VAL A 147 -0.87 -22.11 -3.18
N ILE A 148 0.17 -21.31 -2.89
CA ILE A 148 1.08 -20.79 -3.93
C ILE A 148 2.10 -21.85 -4.35
N GLU A 149 2.64 -22.60 -3.39
CA GLU A 149 3.60 -23.68 -3.67
C GLU A 149 3.00 -24.77 -4.56
N ASP A 150 1.73 -25.11 -4.32
CA ASP A 150 1.04 -26.20 -5.02
C ASP A 150 0.36 -25.76 -6.32
N MET A 151 0.34 -24.45 -6.64
CA MET A 151 -0.32 -23.90 -7.83
C MET A 151 0.46 -24.24 -9.09
N THR A 152 -0.12 -25.01 -10.02
CA THR A 152 0.47 -25.19 -11.36
C THR A 152 0.19 -23.98 -12.25
N ALA A 153 1.01 -23.76 -13.28
CA ALA A 153 0.77 -22.70 -14.26
C ALA A 153 -0.61 -22.82 -14.94
N GLU A 154 -1.05 -24.04 -15.27
CA GLU A 154 -2.37 -24.29 -15.85
C GLU A 154 -3.51 -23.92 -14.87
N ALA A 155 -3.36 -24.25 -13.58
CA ALA A 155 -4.34 -23.88 -12.57
C ALA A 155 -4.37 -22.35 -12.37
N LEU A 156 -3.20 -21.69 -12.37
CA LEU A 156 -3.09 -20.24 -12.30
C LEU A 156 -3.80 -19.57 -13.48
N TYR A 157 -3.55 -19.99 -14.72
CA TYR A 157 -4.19 -19.41 -15.90
C TYR A 157 -5.71 -19.54 -15.85
N ARG A 158 -6.21 -20.74 -15.57
CA ARG A 158 -7.67 -20.95 -15.41
C ARG A 158 -8.26 -20.07 -14.32
N HIS A 159 -7.54 -19.83 -13.23
CA HIS A 159 -7.99 -18.93 -12.19
C HIS A 159 -8.03 -17.47 -12.67
N LEU A 160 -6.95 -16.99 -13.29
CA LEU A 160 -6.86 -15.61 -13.80
C LEU A 160 -7.92 -15.32 -14.86
N ASP A 161 -8.21 -16.28 -15.75
CA ASP A 161 -9.26 -16.15 -16.78
C ASP A 161 -10.67 -16.10 -16.18
N ALA A 162 -10.87 -16.69 -15.00
CA ALA A 162 -12.16 -16.73 -14.30
C ALA A 162 -12.39 -15.52 -13.38
N LEU A 163 -11.38 -14.67 -13.16
CA LEU A 163 -11.51 -13.49 -12.32
C LEU A 163 -12.47 -12.46 -12.95
N PRO A 164 -13.24 -11.71 -12.14
CA PRO A 164 -14.27 -10.79 -12.63
C PRO A 164 -13.70 -9.44 -13.11
N TRP A 165 -12.75 -9.45 -14.07
CA TRP A 165 -12.04 -8.27 -14.57
C TRP A 165 -12.95 -7.13 -15.06
N GLU A 166 -14.11 -7.50 -15.60
CA GLU A 166 -15.07 -6.57 -16.20
C GLU A 166 -16.00 -5.89 -15.18
N THR A 167 -16.22 -6.53 -14.03
CA THR A 167 -17.26 -6.11 -13.07
C THR A 167 -16.72 -5.84 -11.67
N ASN A 168 -15.57 -6.41 -11.32
CA ASN A 168 -14.91 -6.26 -10.03
C ASN A 168 -13.38 -6.40 -10.19
N ALA A 169 -12.80 -5.48 -10.96
CA ALA A 169 -11.34 -5.42 -11.18
C ALA A 169 -10.55 -5.24 -9.87
N TRP A 170 -11.15 -4.63 -8.84
CA TRP A 170 -10.53 -4.50 -7.52
C TRP A 170 -10.21 -5.86 -6.91
N SER A 171 -11.17 -6.79 -6.89
CA SER A 171 -10.94 -8.13 -6.31
C SER A 171 -9.92 -8.93 -7.10
N CYS A 172 -9.79 -8.67 -8.40
CA CYS A 172 -8.77 -9.28 -9.26
C CYS A 172 -7.37 -8.83 -8.82
N GLY A 173 -7.19 -7.51 -8.65
CA GLY A 173 -5.95 -6.94 -8.15
C GLY A 173 -5.61 -7.38 -6.73
N ASP A 174 -6.60 -7.45 -5.84
CA ASP A 174 -6.46 -7.97 -4.47
C ASP A 174 -5.98 -9.43 -4.44
N TRP A 175 -6.53 -10.29 -5.29
CA TRP A 175 -6.09 -11.67 -5.37
C TRP A 175 -4.66 -11.79 -5.90
N ILE A 176 -4.31 -11.03 -6.93
CA ILE A 176 -2.94 -11.02 -7.50
C ILE A 176 -1.93 -10.48 -6.49
N ASP A 177 -2.31 -9.45 -5.71
CA ASP A 177 -1.48 -8.90 -4.63
C ASP A 177 -1.08 -9.98 -3.63
N ALA A 178 -2.07 -10.74 -3.15
CA ALA A 178 -1.84 -11.86 -2.24
C ALA A 178 -1.01 -12.98 -2.90
N TYR A 179 -1.33 -13.37 -4.14
CA TYR A 179 -0.62 -14.43 -4.85
C TYR A 179 0.85 -14.09 -5.07
N ALA A 180 1.14 -12.92 -5.63
CA ALA A 180 2.49 -12.47 -5.93
C ALA A 180 3.32 -12.21 -4.67
N THR A 181 2.70 -11.68 -3.62
CA THR A 181 3.35 -11.50 -2.32
C THR A 181 3.68 -12.84 -1.66
N GLY A 182 2.75 -13.81 -1.70
CA GLY A 182 3.00 -15.17 -1.22
C GLY A 182 4.13 -15.86 -1.99
N LEU A 183 4.18 -15.69 -3.32
CA LEU A 183 5.27 -16.18 -4.16
C LEU A 183 6.63 -15.57 -3.75
N TYR A 184 6.67 -14.25 -3.56
CA TYR A 184 7.87 -13.56 -3.07
C TYR A 184 8.38 -14.17 -1.75
N PHE A 185 7.50 -14.35 -0.76
CA PHE A 185 7.88 -14.90 0.53
C PHE A 185 8.31 -16.37 0.45
N ASN A 186 7.58 -17.20 -0.31
CA ASN A 186 7.94 -18.60 -0.54
C ASN A 186 9.35 -18.73 -1.17
N ARG A 187 9.66 -17.89 -2.15
CA ARG A 187 11.00 -17.87 -2.76
C ARG A 187 12.07 -17.39 -1.80
N LYS A 188 11.84 -16.25 -1.14
CA LYS A 188 12.84 -15.59 -0.28
C LYS A 188 13.14 -16.38 0.98
N GLN A 189 12.13 -16.97 1.61
CA GLN A 189 12.24 -17.53 2.96
C GLN A 189 12.30 -19.07 2.96
N PHE A 190 11.78 -19.73 1.92
CA PHE A 190 11.61 -21.19 1.91
C PHE A 190 12.24 -21.88 0.70
N GLY A 191 12.95 -21.17 -0.17
CA GLY A 191 13.65 -21.76 -1.32
C GLY A 191 12.72 -22.35 -2.38
N SER A 192 11.49 -21.82 -2.49
CA SER A 192 10.51 -22.27 -3.48
C SER A 192 11.04 -22.18 -4.90
N ARG A 193 10.66 -23.18 -5.72
CA ARG A 193 10.99 -23.22 -7.15
C ARG A 193 9.95 -22.50 -8.01
N GLN A 194 8.81 -22.11 -7.45
CA GLN A 194 7.78 -21.38 -8.19
C GLN A 194 8.32 -20.04 -8.66
N THR A 195 8.24 -19.75 -9.96
CA THR A 195 8.68 -18.48 -10.56
C THR A 195 7.46 -17.62 -10.90
N PRO A 196 7.59 -16.28 -10.88
CA PRO A 196 6.48 -15.41 -11.26
C PRO A 196 6.29 -15.35 -12.80
N ASP A 197 7.09 -16.08 -13.59
CA ASP A 197 7.09 -16.03 -15.06
C ASP A 197 5.72 -16.33 -15.66
N ALA A 198 5.01 -17.33 -15.11
CA ALA A 198 3.66 -17.66 -15.57
C ALA A 198 2.71 -16.48 -15.34
N LEU A 199 2.74 -15.87 -14.15
CA LEU A 199 1.91 -14.71 -13.81
C LEU A 199 2.24 -13.53 -14.73
N PHE A 200 3.51 -13.17 -14.89
CA PHE A 200 3.92 -12.06 -15.76
C PHE A 200 3.59 -12.32 -17.23
N GLY A 201 3.72 -13.56 -17.70
CA GLY A 201 3.32 -13.95 -19.05
C GLY A 201 1.83 -13.72 -19.29
N TRP A 202 0.97 -14.13 -18.35
CA TRP A 202 -0.47 -13.87 -18.43
C TRP A 202 -0.76 -12.37 -18.38
N LEU A 203 -0.15 -11.64 -17.44
CA LEU A 203 -0.36 -10.20 -17.28
C LEU A 203 0.05 -9.41 -18.53
N LEU A 204 1.18 -9.75 -19.14
CA LEU A 204 1.66 -9.07 -20.36
C LEU A 204 0.67 -9.24 -21.52
N LEU A 205 0.08 -10.42 -21.68
CA LEU A 205 -0.85 -10.73 -22.76
C LEU A 205 -2.25 -10.11 -22.57
N HIS A 206 -2.61 -9.76 -21.34
CA HIS A 206 -3.95 -9.26 -20.99
C HIS A 206 -4.00 -7.79 -20.56
N ALA A 207 -2.85 -7.10 -20.57
CA ALA A 207 -2.83 -5.66 -20.35
C ALA A 207 -3.49 -4.94 -21.54
N ASP A 208 -4.45 -4.06 -21.27
CA ASP A 208 -5.11 -3.27 -22.32
C ASP A 208 -4.19 -2.11 -22.75
N PRO A 209 -3.77 -2.04 -24.03
CA PRO A 209 -2.86 -0.98 -24.50
C PRO A 209 -3.49 0.42 -24.48
N TYR A 210 -4.83 0.52 -24.46
CA TYR A 210 -5.52 1.81 -24.50
C TYR A 210 -5.62 2.46 -23.13
N SER A 211 -6.00 1.69 -22.10
CA SER A 211 -6.06 2.17 -20.73
C SER A 211 -4.74 2.00 -19.99
N GLY A 212 -3.92 1.02 -20.36
CA GLY A 212 -2.73 0.58 -19.63
C GLY A 212 -3.04 -0.27 -18.39
N LEU A 213 -4.30 -0.69 -18.20
CA LEU A 213 -4.78 -1.45 -17.04
C LEU A 213 -5.26 -2.86 -17.47
N TRP A 214 -5.68 -3.69 -16.51
CA TRP A 214 -6.28 -5.01 -16.77
C TRP A 214 -7.81 -5.07 -16.60
N GLY A 215 -8.39 -4.10 -15.90
CA GLY A 215 -9.83 -4.05 -15.62
C GLY A 215 -10.56 -3.02 -16.48
N LYS A 216 -11.87 -3.20 -16.66
CA LYS A 216 -12.72 -2.25 -17.39
C LYS A 216 -13.54 -1.33 -16.48
N PRO A 217 -13.81 -0.09 -16.90
CA PRO A 217 -14.63 0.81 -16.11
C PRO A 217 -16.08 0.31 -16.04
N THR A 218 -16.72 0.45 -14.87
CA THR A 218 -18.12 0.06 -14.70
C THR A 218 -19.06 1.27 -14.87
N PRO A 219 -20.34 1.08 -15.25
CA PRO A 219 -21.26 2.21 -15.40
C PRO A 219 -21.47 3.03 -14.12
N LYS A 220 -21.37 2.39 -12.94
CA LYS A 220 -21.63 3.02 -11.63
C LYS A 220 -20.37 3.63 -11.03
N GLU A 221 -19.26 2.92 -11.08
CA GLU A 221 -18.04 3.28 -10.36
C GLU A 221 -16.94 3.78 -11.29
N LEU A 222 -17.20 3.77 -12.61
CA LEU A 222 -16.29 4.23 -13.65
C LEU A 222 -14.92 3.57 -13.46
N TRP A 223 -13.86 4.37 -13.37
CA TRP A 223 -12.48 3.91 -13.20
C TRP A 223 -12.09 3.49 -11.79
N LEU A 224 -12.98 3.58 -10.79
CA LEU A 224 -12.64 3.23 -9.40
C LEU A 224 -12.12 1.79 -9.30
N GLN A 225 -12.93 0.81 -9.72
CA GLN A 225 -12.57 -0.61 -9.62
C GLN A 225 -11.27 -0.94 -10.38
N PRO A 226 -11.07 -0.53 -11.65
CA PRO A 226 -9.82 -0.78 -12.36
C PRO A 226 -8.60 -0.12 -11.73
N VAL A 227 -8.69 1.14 -11.30
CA VAL A 227 -7.53 1.87 -10.74
C VAL A 227 -7.13 1.28 -9.39
N ASN A 228 -8.10 1.00 -8.51
CA ASN A 228 -7.80 0.38 -7.22
C ASN A 228 -7.22 -1.04 -7.40
N GLY A 229 -7.75 -1.83 -8.34
CA GLY A 229 -7.20 -3.14 -8.70
C GLY A 229 -5.79 -3.05 -9.30
N PHE A 230 -5.55 -2.07 -10.18
CA PHE A 230 -4.25 -1.82 -10.79
C PHE A 230 -3.18 -1.51 -9.74
N TYR A 231 -3.48 -0.66 -8.77
CA TYR A 231 -2.56 -0.37 -7.66
C TYR A 231 -2.11 -1.66 -6.94
N ARG A 232 -3.07 -2.46 -6.47
CA ARG A 232 -2.81 -3.70 -5.71
C ARG A 232 -1.96 -4.68 -6.52
N LEU A 233 -2.39 -4.93 -7.76
CA LEU A 233 -1.69 -5.77 -8.71
C LEU A 233 -0.25 -5.29 -8.90
N THR A 234 -0.05 -4.01 -9.22
CA THR A 234 1.27 -3.48 -9.61
C THR A 234 2.23 -3.33 -8.44
N ARG A 235 1.74 -3.08 -7.23
CA ARG A 235 2.56 -3.06 -6.00
C ARG A 235 3.23 -4.40 -5.76
N ALA A 236 2.47 -5.50 -5.79
CA ALA A 236 3.00 -6.83 -5.49
C ALA A 236 3.73 -7.51 -6.65
N THR A 237 3.56 -7.00 -7.87
CA THR A 237 4.20 -7.54 -9.08
C THR A 237 5.30 -6.59 -9.57
N TYR A 238 4.97 -5.60 -10.39
CA TYR A 238 5.93 -4.74 -11.07
C TYR A 238 6.86 -3.98 -10.10
N ALA A 239 6.33 -3.40 -9.02
CA ALA A 239 7.16 -2.70 -8.03
C ALA A 239 8.00 -3.68 -7.19
N GLN A 240 7.40 -4.79 -6.76
CA GLN A 240 8.07 -5.85 -5.98
C GLN A 240 9.24 -6.50 -6.75
N PHE A 241 9.04 -6.78 -8.02
CA PHE A 241 9.98 -7.55 -8.84
C PHE A 241 10.85 -6.68 -9.76
N GLY A 242 10.69 -5.35 -9.72
CA GLY A 242 11.46 -4.41 -10.53
C GLY A 242 11.21 -4.56 -12.03
N VAL A 243 9.98 -4.93 -12.41
CA VAL A 243 9.60 -5.13 -13.81
C VAL A 243 8.94 -3.85 -14.34
N PRO A 244 9.31 -3.36 -15.54
CA PRO A 244 8.64 -2.22 -16.15
C PRO A 244 7.18 -2.54 -16.51
N LEU A 245 6.33 -1.52 -16.51
CA LEU A 245 4.93 -1.66 -16.91
C LEU A 245 4.84 -1.71 -18.44
N PRO A 246 3.89 -2.45 -19.03
CA PRO A 246 3.80 -2.57 -20.48
C PRO A 246 3.39 -1.26 -21.16
N TYR A 247 2.49 -0.48 -20.54
CA TYR A 247 1.90 0.72 -21.14
C TYR A 247 1.84 1.90 -20.15
N PRO A 248 2.98 2.42 -19.67
CA PRO A 248 3.01 3.42 -18.58
C PRO A 248 2.34 4.74 -18.94
N GLN A 249 2.41 5.20 -20.20
CA GLN A 249 1.76 6.44 -20.62
C GLN A 249 0.23 6.33 -20.64
N ALA A 250 -0.30 5.22 -21.15
CA ALA A 250 -1.74 4.94 -21.12
C ALA A 250 -2.26 4.83 -19.68
N ALA A 251 -1.52 4.15 -18.81
CA ALA A 251 -1.84 4.06 -17.38
C ALA A 251 -1.88 5.45 -16.72
N ILE A 252 -0.92 6.32 -17.01
CA ILE A 252 -0.92 7.73 -16.55
C ILE A 252 -2.20 8.44 -17.01
N ASP A 253 -2.58 8.30 -18.27
CA ASP A 253 -3.79 8.96 -18.80
C ASP A 253 -5.06 8.48 -18.09
N THR A 254 -5.20 7.18 -17.88
CA THR A 254 -6.34 6.59 -17.16
C THR A 254 -6.39 7.01 -15.69
N VAL A 255 -5.26 6.93 -14.98
CA VAL A 255 -5.20 7.27 -13.56
C VAL A 255 -5.44 8.77 -13.33
N LEU A 256 -4.90 9.65 -14.16
CA LEU A 256 -5.19 11.09 -14.10
C LEU A 256 -6.64 11.41 -14.49
N ALA A 257 -7.25 10.66 -15.40
CA ALA A 257 -8.67 10.80 -15.69
C ALA A 257 -9.52 10.41 -14.46
N HIS A 258 -9.17 9.35 -13.75
CA HIS A 258 -9.83 8.94 -12.51
C HIS A 258 -9.66 9.97 -11.38
N SER A 259 -8.46 10.53 -11.21
CA SER A 259 -8.17 11.48 -10.12
C SER A 259 -8.96 12.78 -10.21
N ARG A 260 -9.52 13.11 -11.39
CA ARG A 260 -10.41 14.25 -11.61
C ARG A 260 -11.88 13.98 -11.28
N ASN A 261 -12.24 12.74 -10.94
CA ASN A 261 -13.60 12.39 -10.61
C ASN A 261 -14.01 12.96 -9.24
N ALA A 262 -14.80 14.03 -9.26
CA ALA A 262 -15.30 14.71 -8.07
C ALA A 262 -16.15 13.82 -7.14
N ALA A 263 -16.69 12.69 -7.63
CA ALA A 263 -17.38 11.73 -6.78
C ALA A 263 -16.45 11.08 -5.75
N PHE A 264 -15.13 11.03 -6.03
CA PHE A 264 -14.13 10.36 -5.20
C PHE A 264 -13.01 11.30 -4.71
N PHE A 265 -12.74 12.41 -5.42
CA PHE A 265 -11.60 13.31 -5.17
C PHE A 265 -11.98 14.80 -5.05
N ARG A 266 -13.12 15.12 -4.42
CA ARG A 266 -13.41 16.51 -4.00
C ARG A 266 -12.39 16.97 -2.95
N SER A 267 -12.21 18.29 -2.78
CA SER A 267 -11.23 18.87 -1.84
C SER A 267 -11.40 18.40 -0.39
N ASN A 268 -12.59 17.95 -0.01
CA ASN A 268 -12.94 17.39 1.28
C ASN A 268 -13.32 15.89 1.23
N LEU A 269 -12.99 15.18 0.15
CA LEU A 269 -13.41 13.80 -0.08
C LEU A 269 -12.25 12.96 -0.62
N GLY A 270 -12.26 11.67 -0.27
CA GLY A 270 -11.25 10.70 -0.70
C GLY A 270 -10.45 10.23 0.49
N ASN A 271 -10.57 8.94 0.78
CA ASN A 271 -9.83 8.30 1.86
C ASN A 271 -8.40 7.94 1.43
N ALA A 272 -7.61 7.44 2.38
CA ALA A 272 -6.23 7.04 2.14
C ALA A 272 -6.10 6.04 0.98
N CYS A 273 -6.98 5.04 0.87
CA CYS A 273 -6.95 4.10 -0.26
C CYS A 273 -7.11 4.82 -1.60
N ASN A 274 -8.11 5.69 -1.75
CA ASN A 274 -8.35 6.38 -3.03
C ASN A 274 -7.12 7.18 -3.49
N VAL A 275 -6.45 7.90 -2.58
CA VAL A 275 -5.29 8.71 -2.94
C VAL A 275 -4.05 7.85 -3.19
N LEU A 276 -3.83 6.81 -2.37
CA LEU A 276 -2.74 5.86 -2.56
C LEU A 276 -2.82 5.13 -3.91
N ASP A 277 -4.03 4.71 -4.27
CA ASP A 277 -4.32 4.00 -5.51
C ASP A 277 -4.16 4.89 -6.76
N VAL A 278 -3.98 6.21 -6.58
CA VAL A 278 -3.60 7.15 -7.64
C VAL A 278 -2.11 7.43 -7.60
N ILE A 279 -1.56 7.86 -6.45
CA ILE A 279 -0.18 8.34 -6.39
C ILE A 279 0.83 7.21 -6.64
N HIS A 280 0.59 6.00 -6.13
CA HIS A 280 1.55 4.91 -6.31
C HIS A 280 1.66 4.47 -7.78
N PRO A 281 0.56 4.22 -8.53
CA PRO A 281 0.62 4.03 -9.98
C PRO A 281 1.37 5.12 -10.75
N LEU A 282 1.08 6.40 -10.45
CA LEU A 282 1.75 7.52 -11.12
C LEU A 282 3.24 7.56 -10.78
N TRP A 283 3.60 7.37 -9.52
CA TRP A 283 4.97 7.26 -9.05
C TRP A 283 5.73 6.14 -9.78
N LEU A 284 5.12 4.95 -9.89
CA LEU A 284 5.71 3.79 -10.56
C LEU A 284 5.92 4.05 -12.06
N CYS A 285 4.93 4.66 -12.74
CA CYS A 285 5.06 5.03 -14.15
C CYS A 285 6.14 6.09 -14.37
N LEU A 286 6.27 7.07 -13.46
CA LEU A 286 7.29 8.11 -13.51
C LEU A 286 8.72 7.61 -13.29
N LYS A 287 8.92 6.35 -12.89
CA LYS A 287 10.24 5.70 -12.93
C LYS A 287 10.65 5.27 -14.34
N GLN A 288 9.73 5.26 -15.31
CA GLN A 288 9.94 4.77 -16.67
C GLN A 288 9.77 5.86 -17.74
N THR A 289 9.02 6.93 -17.46
CA THR A 289 8.73 8.01 -18.41
C THR A 289 8.49 9.35 -17.70
N ASP A 290 8.75 10.46 -18.38
CA ASP A 290 8.43 11.82 -17.92
C ASP A 290 7.07 12.34 -18.41
N TYR A 291 6.30 11.49 -19.09
CA TYR A 291 5.01 11.85 -19.67
C TYR A 291 4.04 12.43 -18.62
N ARG A 292 3.52 13.63 -18.89
CA ARG A 292 2.62 14.42 -18.01
C ARG A 292 3.18 14.68 -16.58
N ARG A 293 4.49 14.58 -16.37
CA ARG A 293 5.15 14.89 -15.07
C ARG A 293 4.69 16.22 -14.45
N PRO A 294 4.60 17.36 -15.17
CA PRO A 294 4.18 18.63 -14.55
C PRO A 294 2.78 18.58 -13.95
N GLU A 295 1.87 17.82 -14.57
CA GLU A 295 0.50 17.66 -14.06
C GLU A 295 0.46 16.74 -12.83
N ILE A 296 1.25 15.68 -12.83
CA ILE A 296 1.37 14.77 -11.69
C ILE A 296 1.97 15.50 -10.48
N GLU A 297 3.02 16.30 -10.69
CA GLU A 297 3.62 17.15 -9.66
C GLU A 297 2.59 18.14 -9.10
N GLN A 298 1.82 18.81 -9.97
CA GLN A 298 0.79 19.75 -9.54
C GLN A 298 -0.32 19.05 -8.72
N TRP A 299 -0.78 17.88 -9.15
CA TRP A 299 -1.74 17.09 -8.39
C TRP A 299 -1.16 16.67 -7.03
N ALA A 300 0.11 16.26 -7.01
CA ALA A 300 0.78 15.86 -5.79
C ALA A 300 0.95 17.01 -4.78
N GLU A 301 1.35 18.20 -5.25
CA GLU A 301 1.42 19.42 -4.44
C GLU A 301 0.07 19.74 -3.78
N GLN A 302 -1.03 19.65 -4.52
CA GLN A 302 -2.38 19.87 -3.96
C GLN A 302 -2.76 18.85 -2.89
N GLN A 303 -2.44 17.58 -3.08
CA GLN A 303 -2.69 16.56 -2.07
C GLN A 303 -1.79 16.73 -0.84
N MET A 304 -0.52 17.13 -1.00
CA MET A 304 0.36 17.42 0.13
C MET A 304 -0.19 18.54 1.01
N GLU A 305 -0.74 19.61 0.41
CA GLU A 305 -1.40 20.67 1.17
C GLU A 305 -2.54 20.14 2.05
N ARG A 306 -3.40 19.29 1.47
CA ARG A 306 -4.50 18.65 2.21
C ARG A 306 -3.96 17.83 3.37
N VAL A 307 -3.04 16.90 3.11
CA VAL A 307 -2.49 16.00 4.14
C VAL A 307 -1.83 16.78 5.27
N LEU A 308 -0.98 17.77 4.96
CA LEU A 308 -0.27 18.55 5.97
C LEU A 308 -1.19 19.33 6.92
N THR A 309 -2.41 19.68 6.48
CA THR A 309 -3.40 20.38 7.31
C THR A 309 -4.32 19.47 8.11
N SER A 310 -4.27 18.15 7.87
CA SER A 310 -5.17 17.17 8.48
C SER A 310 -4.52 16.39 9.64
N TRP A 311 -3.27 16.69 9.99
CA TRP A 311 -2.59 16.06 11.11
C TRP A 311 -3.22 16.48 12.43
N ILE A 312 -3.58 15.52 13.27
CA ILE A 312 -4.07 15.79 14.62
C ILE A 312 -2.94 15.52 15.61
N PRO A 313 -2.40 16.56 16.30
CA PRO A 313 -1.27 16.41 17.21
C PRO A 313 -1.47 15.29 18.24
N GLY A 314 -0.47 14.41 18.37
CA GLY A 314 -0.48 13.26 19.28
C GLY A 314 -1.45 12.12 18.90
N GLN A 315 -2.27 12.29 17.85
CA GLN A 315 -3.27 11.30 17.44
C GLN A 315 -3.05 10.74 16.03
N GLY A 316 -2.46 11.54 15.14
CA GLY A 316 -2.12 11.16 13.77
C GLY A 316 -3.19 11.55 12.74
N PHE A 317 -3.36 10.70 11.73
CA PHE A 317 -4.36 10.88 10.67
C PHE A 317 -5.55 9.95 10.85
N SER A 318 -6.75 10.46 10.56
CA SER A 318 -7.92 9.62 10.27
C SER A 318 -7.80 9.00 8.88
N PHE A 319 -8.55 7.93 8.63
CA PHE A 319 -8.47 7.24 7.34
C PHE A 319 -9.01 8.12 6.20
N THR A 320 -10.04 8.93 6.47
CA THR A 320 -10.68 9.81 5.48
C THR A 320 -10.10 11.22 5.42
N LEU A 321 -9.30 11.63 6.42
CA LEU A 321 -8.95 13.03 6.72
C LEU A 321 -10.16 13.93 7.00
N GLU A 322 -11.35 13.36 7.21
CA GLU A 322 -12.54 14.13 7.59
C GLU A 322 -12.52 14.37 9.10
N PRO A 323 -12.96 15.56 9.58
CA PRO A 323 -13.00 15.87 11.01
C PRO A 323 -13.88 14.92 11.84
N SER A 324 -14.87 14.28 11.21
CA SER A 324 -15.77 13.32 11.86
C SER A 324 -15.17 11.92 12.03
N ASP A 325 -14.08 11.61 11.34
CA ASP A 325 -13.40 10.32 11.43
C ASP A 325 -12.24 10.39 12.43
N ALA A 326 -12.12 9.38 13.30
CA ALA A 326 -11.12 9.39 14.35
C ALA A 326 -9.74 8.99 13.80
N PRO A 327 -8.65 9.65 14.24
CA PRO A 327 -7.30 9.20 13.91
C PRO A 327 -6.97 7.82 14.47
N GLY A 328 -6.24 7.04 13.68
CA GLY A 328 -5.81 5.70 14.05
C GLY A 328 -4.54 5.26 13.33
N LEU A 329 -4.06 4.07 13.69
CA LEU A 329 -2.85 3.47 13.12
C LEU A 329 -2.96 3.32 11.60
N GLN A 330 -4.08 2.78 11.11
CA GLN A 330 -4.33 2.57 9.68
C GLN A 330 -4.24 3.88 8.90
N GLY A 331 -4.96 4.91 9.35
CA GLY A 331 -4.96 6.22 8.68
C GLY A 331 -3.57 6.83 8.70
N THR A 332 -2.88 6.74 9.84
CA THR A 332 -1.56 7.34 10.02
C THR A 332 -0.49 6.67 9.18
N GLU A 333 -0.43 5.35 9.18
CA GLU A 333 0.50 4.56 8.35
C GLU A 333 0.30 4.92 6.88
N MET A 334 -0.93 4.83 6.40
CA MET A 334 -1.22 5.06 4.99
C MET A 334 -0.94 6.50 4.58
N TRP A 335 -1.32 7.51 5.37
CA TRP A 335 -1.11 8.91 4.99
C TRP A 335 0.34 9.36 5.09
N LEU A 336 1.14 8.82 6.01
CA LEU A 336 2.60 9.04 5.99
C LEU A 336 3.24 8.41 4.75
N SER A 337 2.80 7.19 4.39
CA SER A 337 3.24 6.52 3.16
C SER A 337 2.85 7.30 1.89
N ILE A 338 1.61 7.78 1.81
CA ILE A 338 1.11 8.63 0.72
C ILE A 338 1.90 9.93 0.65
N LEU A 339 2.10 10.63 1.78
CA LEU A 339 2.84 11.88 1.81
C LEU A 339 4.27 11.70 1.31
N TYR A 340 4.93 10.58 1.66
CA TYR A 340 6.24 10.27 1.11
C TYR A 340 6.20 10.11 -0.41
N LEU A 341 5.25 9.34 -0.97
CA LEU A 341 5.13 9.15 -2.41
C LEU A 341 4.83 10.46 -3.15
N LEU A 342 3.94 11.30 -2.60
CA LEU A 342 3.62 12.63 -3.11
C LEU A 342 4.87 13.53 -3.11
N ALA A 343 5.66 13.49 -2.05
CA ALA A 343 6.91 14.23 -1.98
C ALA A 343 7.96 13.65 -2.94
N ASP A 344 8.03 12.33 -3.13
CA ASP A 344 9.01 11.66 -4.00
C ASP A 344 8.82 12.02 -5.47
N VAL A 345 7.56 12.04 -5.96
CA VAL A 345 7.29 12.48 -7.34
C VAL A 345 7.68 13.94 -7.58
N CYS A 346 7.64 14.76 -6.53
CA CYS A 346 8.11 16.14 -6.54
C CYS A 346 9.59 16.28 -6.14
N GLY A 347 10.36 15.21 -5.95
CA GLY A 347 11.77 15.26 -5.54
C GLY A 347 12.03 15.92 -4.19
N LEU A 348 11.07 15.83 -3.26
CA LEU A 348 11.08 16.42 -1.92
C LEU A 348 11.01 15.37 -0.79
N SER A 349 10.95 14.08 -1.09
CA SER A 349 10.81 13.00 -0.09
C SER A 349 11.93 12.99 0.95
N GLY A 350 13.14 13.40 0.57
CA GLY A 350 14.29 13.54 1.48
C GLY A 350 14.10 14.56 2.60
N GLU A 351 13.12 15.46 2.49
CA GLU A 351 12.80 16.45 3.52
C GLU A 351 12.06 15.84 4.72
N LEU A 352 11.33 14.74 4.53
CA LEU A 352 10.45 14.17 5.55
C LEU A 352 11.17 13.51 6.72
N GLY A 353 12.43 13.09 6.55
CA GLY A 353 13.21 12.44 7.61
C GLY A 353 12.74 11.03 8.02
N TYR A 354 11.74 10.47 7.33
CA TYR A 354 11.30 9.08 7.46
C TYR A 354 11.13 8.47 6.07
N LYS A 355 11.00 7.14 6.01
CA LYS A 355 10.73 6.41 4.75
C LYS A 355 9.71 5.30 4.99
N PRO A 356 8.72 5.11 4.09
CA PRO A 356 7.78 4.01 4.18
C PRO A 356 8.49 2.66 4.31
N LYS A 357 7.94 1.81 5.18
CA LYS A 357 8.36 0.43 5.40
C LYS A 357 7.14 -0.47 5.23
N GLY A 358 7.38 -1.77 5.27
CA GLY A 358 6.27 -2.71 5.27
C GLY A 358 5.52 -2.76 3.95
N VAL A 359 4.20 -2.71 4.01
CA VAL A 359 3.29 -2.80 2.86
C VAL A 359 3.55 -1.72 1.81
N HIS A 360 3.90 -0.50 2.22
CA HIS A 360 4.04 0.66 1.33
C HIS A 360 5.50 1.03 1.04
N ARG A 361 6.43 0.10 1.25
CA ARG A 361 7.84 0.27 0.87
C ARG A 361 7.98 0.62 -0.61
N ILE A 362 9.09 1.28 -0.95
CA ILE A 362 9.35 1.75 -2.32
C ILE A 362 10.59 1.10 -2.96
N GLU A 363 11.37 0.38 -2.17
CA GLU A 363 12.51 -0.40 -2.65
C GLU A 363 12.03 -1.59 -3.48
N VAL A 364 12.85 -2.03 -4.44
CA VAL A 364 12.64 -3.28 -5.18
C VAL A 364 13.22 -4.44 -4.36
N PRO A 365 12.40 -5.28 -3.73
CA PRO A 365 12.86 -6.32 -2.81
C PRO A 365 13.41 -7.57 -3.48
N MET A 366 12.94 -7.90 -4.69
CA MET A 366 13.39 -9.09 -5.42
C MET A 366 13.47 -8.78 -6.92
N PRO A 367 14.49 -8.02 -7.37
CA PRO A 367 14.63 -7.71 -8.78
C PRO A 367 14.75 -9.00 -9.60
N MET A 368 13.89 -9.17 -10.62
CA MET A 368 14.01 -10.29 -11.56
C MET A 368 15.12 -10.11 -12.59
N ILE A 369 15.56 -8.87 -12.77
CA ILE A 369 16.67 -8.51 -13.66
C ILE A 369 17.66 -7.74 -12.79
N GLY A 370 18.75 -8.40 -12.41
CA GLY A 370 19.83 -7.89 -11.57
C GLY A 370 21.07 -8.74 -11.73
#